data_AF-A0A3L6JC30-F1
#
_entry.id   AF-A0A3L6JC30-F1
#
_cell.length_a   1.000
_cell.length_b   1.000
_cell.length_c   1.000
_cell.angle_alpha   90.00
_cell.angle_beta   90.00
_cell.angle_gamma   90.00
#
_symmetry.space_group_name_H-M   'P 1'
#
loop_
_entity.id
_entity.type
_entity.pdbx_description
1 polymer ?
#
loop_
_entity_poly.entity_id
_entity_poly.type
_entity_poly.pdbx_seq_one_letter_code
_entity_poly.pdbx_strand_id
1 'polypeptide(L)'
;MIDDETSGQPADEKEAESARPPVRAFNPLANYLFYAITVLAAYVLYYYFGFPAVIAMMLFFVIRLTRDTAHVVKTYEYKFARQAAVANLVYSMTFFTILVVNGLAISQIGVPVILPDFQDLTSWTPILIMGGVFGMSNIKRMWGPLPSL
;
A
#
# COMPACT_ATOMS: atom_id res chain seq x y z
N MET A 1 -3.72 6.45 -70.31
CA MET A 1 -2.54 6.21 -69.46
C MET A 1 -2.74 7.07 -68.23
N ILE A 2 -2.96 6.56 -67.01
CA ILE A 2 -2.29 5.44 -66.31
C ILE A 2 -0.80 5.77 -66.16
N ASP A 3 -0.20 6.02 -64.99
CA ASP A 3 -0.71 6.23 -63.60
C ASP A 3 -0.01 7.52 -63.05
N ASP A 4 0.05 7.93 -61.76
CA ASP A 4 -0.30 7.30 -60.48
C ASP A 4 -0.54 8.36 -59.37
N GLU A 5 -1.10 7.95 -58.23
CA GLU A 5 -1.04 8.65 -56.94
C GLU A 5 0.21 8.13 -56.18
N THR A 6 0.81 8.77 -55.16
CA THR A 6 0.27 8.86 -53.80
C THR A 6 1.29 9.60 -52.92
N SER A 7 0.81 10.36 -51.94
CA SER A 7 1.61 11.06 -50.93
C SER A 7 2.47 10.13 -50.04
N GLY A 8 3.78 10.36 -49.97
CA GLY A 8 4.69 9.71 -49.03
C GLY A 8 5.10 10.62 -47.87
N GLN A 9 4.30 10.69 -46.80
CA GLN A 9 4.67 11.21 -45.48
C GLN A 9 3.89 10.45 -44.38
N PRO A 10 4.39 10.43 -43.12
CA PRO A 10 4.91 9.19 -42.55
C PRO A 10 3.87 8.32 -41.84
N ALA A 11 4.26 7.06 -41.62
CA ALA A 11 3.45 6.05 -40.96
C ALA A 11 3.06 6.45 -39.53
N ASP A 12 1.75 6.42 -39.26
CA ASP A 12 1.10 6.06 -38.00
C ASP A 12 2.00 6.15 -36.73
N GLU A 13 2.15 7.37 -36.20
CA GLU A 13 2.22 7.53 -34.74
C GLU A 13 0.84 7.21 -34.16
N LYS A 14 0.48 5.93 -34.20
CA LYS A 14 -0.57 5.38 -33.34
C LYS A 14 -0.03 5.42 -31.93
N GLU A 15 -0.23 6.55 -31.27
CA GLU A 15 -0.27 6.61 -29.82
C GLU A 15 -1.11 5.42 -29.35
N ALA A 16 -0.45 4.47 -28.69
CA ALA A 16 -1.13 3.34 -28.10
C ALA A 16 -1.98 3.90 -26.95
N GLU A 17 -3.23 4.28 -27.26
CA GLU A 17 -4.24 4.75 -26.33
C GLU A 17 -4.20 3.80 -25.13
N SER A 18 -3.63 4.30 -24.03
CA SER A 18 -3.25 3.39 -22.96
C SER A 18 -4.54 2.80 -22.41
N ALA A 19 -4.69 1.48 -22.48
CA ALA A 19 -5.85 0.73 -21.98
C ALA A 19 -5.92 0.72 -20.43
N ARG A 20 -5.61 1.86 -19.80
CA ARG A 20 -5.86 2.15 -18.41
C ARG A 20 -7.37 1.99 -18.19
N PRO A 21 -7.81 1.13 -17.27
CA PRO A 21 -9.23 1.01 -16.99
C PRO A 21 -9.77 2.37 -16.51
N PRO A 22 -11.05 2.69 -16.81
CA PRO A 22 -11.65 3.96 -16.41
C PRO A 22 -11.50 4.15 -14.90
N VAL A 23 -10.92 5.29 -14.51
CA VAL A 23 -10.55 5.58 -13.13
C VAL A 23 -11.80 5.53 -12.26
N ARG A 24 -11.92 4.48 -11.45
CA ARG A 24 -13.01 4.32 -10.49
C ARG A 24 -12.96 5.47 -9.49
N ALA A 25 -14.12 6.11 -9.28
CA ALA A 25 -14.27 7.21 -8.34
C ALA A 25 -13.66 6.83 -6.97
N PHE A 26 -12.57 7.50 -6.62
CA PHE A 26 -11.88 7.29 -5.37
C PHE A 26 -12.71 7.95 -4.26
N ASN A 27 -13.19 7.16 -3.30
CA ASN A 27 -13.82 7.68 -2.08
C ASN A 27 -12.73 7.83 -0.99
N PRO A 28 -12.15 9.04 -0.79
CA PRO A 28 -11.18 9.28 0.28
C PRO A 28 -11.77 9.02 1.66
N LEU A 29 -13.01 9.48 1.89
CA LEU A 29 -13.64 9.49 3.21
C LEU A 29 -13.79 8.09 3.79
N ALA A 30 -14.23 7.11 2.98
CA ALA A 30 -14.35 5.72 3.40
C ALA A 30 -12.99 5.11 3.82
N ASN A 31 -11.91 5.49 3.12
CA ASN A 31 -10.57 5.03 3.46
C ASN A 31 -10.05 5.74 4.73
N TYR A 32 -10.23 7.05 4.87
CA TYR A 32 -9.86 7.81 6.08
C TYR A 32 -10.62 7.36 7.33
N LEU A 33 -11.91 7.00 7.20
CA LEU A 33 -12.67 6.39 8.27
C LEU A 33 -12.08 5.03 8.70
N PHE A 34 -11.69 4.20 7.73
CA PHE A 34 -11.03 2.92 8.02
C PHE A 34 -9.68 3.11 8.74
N TYR A 35 -8.89 4.12 8.37
CA TYR A 35 -7.70 4.53 9.13
C TYR A 35 -8.02 4.92 10.57
N ALA A 36 -8.97 5.83 10.77
CA ALA A 36 -9.35 6.31 12.10
C ALA A 36 -9.80 5.17 13.02
N ILE A 37 -10.63 4.26 12.50
CA ILE A 37 -11.07 3.04 13.22
C ILE A 37 -9.87 2.14 13.54
N THR A 38 -8.94 1.95 12.61
CA THR A 38 -7.75 1.09 12.81
C THR A 38 -6.80 1.68 13.85
N VAL A 39 -6.56 2.99 13.83
CA VAL A 39 -5.72 3.68 14.83
C VAL A 39 -6.40 3.68 16.20
N LEU A 40 -7.71 3.92 16.26
CA LEU A 40 -8.48 3.85 17.52
C LEU A 40 -8.45 2.44 18.11
N ALA A 41 -8.62 1.39 17.30
CA ALA A 41 -8.51 0.01 17.74
C ALA A 41 -7.09 -0.34 18.22
N ALA A 42 -6.04 0.14 17.53
CA ALA A 42 -4.66 -0.01 17.98
C ALA A 42 -4.41 0.69 19.33
N TYR A 43 -4.97 1.88 19.54
CA TYR A 43 -4.88 2.61 20.81
C TYR A 43 -5.62 1.88 21.95
N VAL A 44 -6.82 1.36 21.70
CA VAL A 44 -7.58 0.54 22.67
C VAL A 44 -6.81 -0.74 23.02
N LEU A 45 -6.27 -1.45 22.03
CA LEU A 45 -5.45 -2.65 22.27
C LEU A 45 -4.17 -2.33 23.06
N TYR A 46 -3.50 -1.22 22.75
CA TYR A 46 -2.35 -0.75 23.51
C TYR A 46 -2.72 -0.48 24.97
N TYR A 47 -3.83 0.22 25.22
CA TYR A 47 -4.27 0.58 26.57
C TYR A 47 -4.56 -0.65 27.46
N TYR A 48 -5.20 -1.69 26.91
CA TYR A 48 -5.58 -2.88 27.69
C TYR A 48 -4.53 -4.02 27.68
N PHE A 49 -3.72 -4.13 26.63
CA PHE A 49 -2.84 -5.30 26.39
C PHE A 49 -1.42 -4.95 25.95
N GLY A 50 -1.07 -3.66 25.87
CA GLY A 50 0.25 -3.18 25.48
C GLY A 50 0.60 -3.44 24.00
N PHE A 51 1.88 -3.24 23.68
CA PHE A 51 2.39 -3.43 22.31
C PHE A 51 2.21 -4.85 21.72
N PRO A 52 2.25 -5.98 22.49
CA PRO A 52 2.03 -7.31 21.92
C PRO A 52 0.71 -7.45 21.15
N ALA A 53 -0.38 -6.86 21.65
CA ALA A 53 -1.66 -6.87 20.95
C ALA A 53 -1.67 -5.98 19.70
N VAL A 54 -1.01 -4.82 19.75
CA VAL A 54 -0.84 -3.94 18.57
C VAL A 54 0.00 -4.63 17.49
N ILE A 55 1.07 -5.33 17.87
CA ILE A 55 1.91 -6.14 16.97
C ILE A 55 1.05 -7.22 16.30
N ALA A 56 0.26 -7.99 17.07
CA ALA A 56 -0.60 -9.04 16.52
C ALA A 56 -1.66 -8.46 15.54
N MET A 57 -2.26 -7.32 15.87
CA MET A 57 -3.19 -6.61 15.00
C MET A 57 -2.51 -6.14 13.70
N MET A 58 -1.34 -5.52 13.78
CA MET A 58 -0.61 -5.02 12.61
C MET A 58 -0.06 -6.16 11.74
N LEU A 59 0.31 -7.30 12.34
CA LEU A 59 0.72 -8.49 11.61
C LEU A 59 -0.38 -9.00 10.67
N PHE A 60 -1.65 -8.95 11.07
CA PHE A 60 -2.77 -9.28 10.18
C PHE A 60 -2.80 -8.38 8.93
N PHE A 61 -2.58 -7.07 9.10
CA PHE A 61 -2.52 -6.13 7.97
C PHE A 61 -1.30 -6.35 7.08
N VAL A 62 -0.14 -6.67 7.66
CA VAL A 62 1.08 -7.01 6.91
C VAL A 62 0.93 -8.30 6.13
N ILE A 63 0.30 -9.34 6.69
CA ILE A 63 -0.02 -10.59 5.98
C ILE A 63 -0.98 -10.31 4.82
N ARG A 64 -2.03 -9.52 5.05
CA ARG A 64 -2.96 -9.11 4.00
C ARG A 64 -2.26 -8.33 2.88
N LEU A 65 -1.44 -7.35 3.25
CA LEU A 65 -0.65 -6.55 2.32
C LEU A 65 0.28 -7.43 1.49
N THR A 66 0.98 -8.38 2.12
CA THR A 66 1.86 -9.34 1.43
C THR A 66 1.10 -10.18 0.40
N ARG A 67 -0.10 -10.67 0.76
CA ARG A 67 -0.98 -11.40 -0.17
C ARG A 67 -1.46 -10.53 -1.33
N ASP A 68 -1.85 -9.29 -1.06
CA ASP A 68 -2.28 -8.34 -2.09
C ASP A 68 -1.12 -7.94 -3.01
N THR A 69 0.09 -7.70 -2.49
CA THR A 69 1.32 -7.47 -3.27
C THR A 69 1.62 -8.66 -4.17
N ALA A 70 1.61 -9.88 -3.63
CA ALA A 70 1.87 -11.10 -4.39
C ALA A 70 0.85 -11.33 -5.50
N HIS A 71 -0.43 -10.95 -5.28
CA HIS A 71 -1.45 -10.95 -6.32
C HIS A 71 -1.13 -9.92 -7.40
N VAL A 72 -0.95 -8.63 -7.05
CA VAL A 72 -0.66 -7.54 -8.01
C VAL A 72 0.59 -7.83 -8.86
N VAL A 73 1.67 -8.31 -8.23
CA VAL A 73 2.93 -8.65 -8.93
C VAL A 73 2.73 -9.77 -9.96
N LYS A 74 1.82 -10.72 -9.70
CA LYS A 74 1.51 -11.84 -10.60
C LYS A 74 0.48 -11.50 -11.68
N THR A 75 -0.52 -10.68 -11.38
CA THR A 75 -1.70 -10.50 -12.26
C THR A 75 -1.75 -9.19 -13.01
N TYR A 76 -1.09 -8.11 -12.57
CA TYR A 76 -1.22 -6.80 -13.22
C TYR A 76 -0.10 -6.64 -14.24
N GLU A 77 -0.40 -6.20 -15.46
CA GLU A 77 0.60 -6.10 -16.53
C GLU A 77 1.55 -4.89 -16.34
N TYR A 78 1.04 -3.81 -15.77
CA TYR A 78 1.77 -2.55 -15.60
C TYR A 78 2.95 -2.66 -14.61
N LYS A 79 4.17 -2.53 -15.12
CA LYS A 79 5.42 -2.52 -14.32
C LYS A 79 5.37 -1.53 -13.15
N PHE A 80 4.83 -0.32 -13.37
CA PHE A 80 4.67 0.70 -12.33
C PHE A 80 3.80 0.21 -11.17
N ALA A 81 2.66 -0.43 -11.45
CA ALA A 81 1.76 -0.98 -10.43
C ALA A 81 2.45 -2.06 -9.59
N ARG A 82 3.24 -2.95 -10.23
CA ARG A 82 4.05 -3.97 -9.53
C ARG A 82 5.12 -3.33 -8.63
N GLN A 83 5.85 -2.34 -9.13
CA GLN A 83 6.91 -1.67 -8.36
C GLN A 83 6.34 -0.88 -7.17
N ALA A 84 5.26 -0.12 -7.38
CA ALA A 84 4.57 0.59 -6.30
C ALA A 84 3.97 -0.37 -5.27
N ALA A 85 3.48 -1.54 -5.69
CA ALA A 85 2.97 -2.58 -4.79
C ALA A 85 4.06 -3.16 -3.89
N VAL A 86 5.26 -3.40 -4.43
CA VAL A 86 6.43 -3.83 -3.66
C VAL A 86 6.94 -2.71 -2.73
N ALA A 87 6.99 -1.46 -3.20
CA ALA A 87 7.41 -0.33 -2.38
C ALA A 87 6.51 -0.13 -1.15
N ASN A 88 5.18 -0.23 -1.31
CA ASN A 88 4.22 -0.19 -0.21
C ASN A 88 4.43 -1.33 0.81
N LEU A 89 4.76 -2.54 0.35
CA LEU A 89 5.08 -3.67 1.22
C LEU A 89 6.38 -3.43 1.99
N VAL A 90 7.46 -3.03 1.32
CA VAL A 90 8.77 -2.76 1.96
C VAL A 90 8.62 -1.65 3.01
N TYR A 91 7.98 -0.53 2.66
CA TYR A 91 7.68 0.57 3.58
C TYR A 91 6.95 0.09 4.84
N SER A 92 5.88 -0.71 4.66
CA SER A 92 5.11 -1.24 5.79
C SER A 92 5.90 -2.26 6.63
N MET A 93 6.73 -3.09 6.00
CA MET A 93 7.62 -4.05 6.68
C MET A 93 8.70 -3.34 7.51
N THR A 94 9.21 -2.20 7.06
CA THR A 94 10.14 -1.37 7.84
C THR A 94 9.46 -0.88 9.12
N PHE A 95 8.29 -0.27 9.03
CA PHE A 95 7.57 0.21 10.22
C PHE A 95 7.03 -0.91 11.10
N PHE A 96 6.68 -2.07 10.54
CA PHE A 96 6.34 -3.25 11.33
C PHE A 96 7.55 -3.80 12.10
N THR A 97 8.73 -3.83 11.49
CA THR A 97 9.99 -4.20 12.19
C THR A 97 10.26 -3.24 13.35
N ILE A 98 10.09 -1.93 13.13
CA ILE A 98 10.23 -0.91 14.18
C ILE A 98 9.22 -1.13 15.31
N LEU A 99 7.95 -1.39 14.99
CA LEU A 99 6.90 -1.70 15.96
C LEU A 99 7.23 -2.94 16.80
N VAL A 100 7.72 -4.01 16.17
CA VAL A 100 8.09 -5.25 16.88
C VAL A 100 9.28 -5.01 17.81
N VAL A 101 10.37 -4.44 17.30
CA VAL A 101 11.60 -4.25 18.09
C VAL A 101 11.38 -3.24 19.21
N ASN A 102 10.86 -2.04 18.92
CA ASN A 102 10.63 -1.03 19.95
C ASN A 102 9.46 -1.40 20.86
N GLY A 103 8.38 -1.97 20.34
CA GLY A 103 7.21 -2.34 21.15
C GLY A 103 7.56 -3.44 22.18
N LEU A 104 8.35 -4.43 21.79
CA LEU A 104 8.86 -5.44 22.73
C LEU A 104 9.88 -4.85 23.71
N ALA A 105 10.80 -4.00 23.24
CA ALA A 105 11.78 -3.35 24.12
C ALA A 105 11.11 -2.44 25.17
N ILE A 106 10.17 -1.58 24.78
CA ILE A 106 9.39 -0.76 25.72
C ILE A 106 8.62 -1.63 26.71
N SER A 107 8.08 -2.78 26.27
CA SER A 107 7.37 -3.72 27.16
C SER A 107 8.29 -4.47 28.16
N GLN A 108 9.61 -4.47 27.96
CA GLN A 108 10.57 -5.23 28.78
C GLN A 108 11.50 -4.34 29.61
N ILE A 109 12.03 -3.28 28.99
CA ILE A 109 13.05 -2.37 29.55
C ILE A 109 12.59 -0.91 29.58
N GLY A 110 11.35 -0.61 29.18
CA GLY A 110 10.76 0.73 29.25
C GLY A 110 11.24 1.73 28.20
N VAL A 111 12.17 1.35 27.30
CA VAL A 111 12.75 2.25 26.29
C VAL A 111 12.77 1.64 24.88
N PRO A 112 12.59 2.45 23.81
CA PRO A 112 12.82 2.03 22.44
C PRO A 112 14.31 1.77 22.13
N VAL A 113 14.59 0.93 21.14
CA VAL A 113 15.96 0.56 20.72
C VAL A 113 16.33 1.19 19.37
N ILE A 114 15.40 1.20 18.42
CA ILE A 114 15.55 1.85 17.12
C ILE A 114 15.11 3.31 17.26
N LEU A 115 16.03 4.24 16.96
CA LEU A 115 15.83 5.70 17.05
C LEU A 115 15.29 6.13 18.43
N PRO A 116 16.06 5.91 19.52
CA PRO A 116 15.57 6.11 20.89
C PRO A 116 15.18 7.56 21.20
N ASP A 117 15.80 8.54 20.53
CA ASP A 117 15.48 9.96 20.64
C ASP A 117 14.07 10.30 20.10
N PHE A 118 13.45 9.38 19.34
CA PHE A 118 12.14 9.58 18.74
C PHE A 118 11.10 8.63 19.34
N GLN A 119 10.79 8.87 20.63
CA GLN A 119 9.95 8.00 21.47
C GLN A 119 8.58 7.67 20.85
N ASP A 120 7.93 8.66 20.23
CA ASP A 120 6.62 8.52 19.60
C ASP A 120 6.62 7.70 18.30
N LEU A 121 7.78 7.43 17.70
CA LEU A 121 7.88 6.66 16.45
C LEU A 121 7.11 5.34 16.54
N THR A 122 7.25 4.66 17.68
CA THR A 122 6.63 3.35 17.94
C THR A 122 5.11 3.44 17.95
N SER A 123 4.54 4.48 18.57
CA SER A 123 3.08 4.69 18.64
C SER A 123 2.50 5.14 17.29
N TRP A 124 3.32 5.73 16.41
CA TRP A 124 2.92 6.13 15.05
C TRP A 124 3.05 5.00 14.01
N THR A 125 3.81 3.94 14.29
CA THR A 125 3.96 2.83 13.34
C THR A 125 2.64 2.23 12.80
N PRO A 126 1.51 2.14 13.54
CA PRO A 126 0.27 1.61 12.99
C PRO A 126 -0.28 2.45 11.83
N ILE A 127 -0.26 3.79 11.94
CA ILE A 127 -0.74 4.66 10.83
C ILE A 127 0.19 4.58 9.62
N LEU A 128 1.50 4.42 9.85
CA LEU A 128 2.50 4.26 8.78
C LEU A 128 2.33 2.92 8.04
N ILE A 129 2.16 1.80 8.77
CA ILE A 129 1.85 0.48 8.19
C ILE A 129 0.56 0.55 7.36
N MET A 130 -0.48 1.20 7.88
CA MET A 130 -1.73 1.37 7.15
C MET A 130 -1.58 2.25 5.90
N GLY A 131 -0.59 3.15 5.87
CA GLY A 131 -0.18 3.91 4.67
C GLY A 131 0.06 3.01 3.46
N GLY A 132 0.84 1.93 3.62
CA GLY A 132 1.10 0.98 2.53
C GLY A 132 -0.11 0.10 2.19
N VAL A 133 -0.95 -0.26 3.17
CA VAL A 133 -2.22 -1.01 2.95
C VAL A 133 -3.18 -0.21 2.05
N PHE A 134 -3.25 1.10 2.27
CA PHE A 134 -4.01 2.02 1.42
C PHE A 134 -3.35 2.26 0.07
N GLY A 135 -2.03 2.43 0.01
CA GLY A 135 -1.27 2.52 -1.24
C GLY A 135 -1.55 1.31 -2.14
N MET A 136 -1.56 0.11 -1.58
CA MET A 136 -1.99 -1.11 -2.25
C MET A 136 -3.46 -1.06 -2.72
N SER A 137 -4.36 -0.61 -1.85
CA SER A 137 -5.78 -0.48 -2.17
C SER A 137 -6.03 0.48 -3.34
N ASN A 138 -5.25 1.55 -3.45
CA ASN A 138 -5.32 2.49 -4.57
C ASN A 138 -4.75 1.87 -5.85
N ILE A 139 -3.61 1.16 -5.78
CA ILE A 139 -3.07 0.41 -6.92
C ILE A 139 -4.12 -0.58 -7.46
N LYS A 140 -4.78 -1.33 -6.57
CA LYS A 140 -5.83 -2.28 -6.96
C LYS A 140 -7.08 -1.62 -7.57
N ARG A 141 -7.39 -0.37 -7.21
CA ARG A 141 -8.50 0.41 -7.81
C ARG A 141 -8.14 1.05 -9.15
N MET A 142 -6.89 1.48 -9.33
CA MET A 142 -6.42 2.18 -10.54
C MET A 142 -5.97 1.25 -11.66
N TRP A 143 -5.39 0.09 -11.31
CA TRP A 143 -4.72 -0.81 -12.25
C TRP A 143 -5.27 -2.24 -12.25
N GLY A 144 -6.28 -2.50 -11.40
CA GLY A 144 -6.91 -3.82 -11.33
C GLY A 144 -7.84 -4.10 -12.49
N PRO A 145 -8.06 -5.39 -12.83
CA PRO A 145 -9.01 -5.76 -13.86
C PRO A 145 -10.42 -5.27 -13.48
N LEU A 146 -11.15 -4.78 -14.49
CA LEU A 146 -12.58 -4.53 -14.35
C LEU A 146 -13.28 -5.87 -14.07
N PRO A 147 -14.17 -5.97 -13.08
CA PRO A 147 -15.11 -7.07 -13.04
C PRO A 147 -15.99 -6.95 -14.29
N SER A 148 -16.03 -8.01 -15.09
CA SER A 148 -17.03 -8.17 -16.14
C SER A 148 -18.42 -8.14 -15.50
N LEU A 149 -19.27 -7.24 -16.01
CA LEU A 149 -20.71 -7.22 -15.74
C LEU A 149 -21.38 -8.41 -16.45
#